data_AF-D6TJM9-F1
#
_entry.id   AF-D6TJM9-F1
#
_cell.length_a   1.000
_cell.length_b   1.000
_cell.length_c   1.000
_cell.angle_alpha   90.00
_cell.angle_beta   90.00
_cell.angle_gamma   90.00
#
_symmetry.space_group_name_H-M   'P 1'
#
loop_
_entity.id
_entity.type
_entity.pdbx_description
1 polymer ?
#
loop_
_entity_poly.entity_id
_entity_poly.type
_entity_poly.pdbx_seq_one_letter_code
_entity_poly.pdbx_strand_id
1 'polypeptide(L)'
;MPWLFILIIVVVLLIVIAILALSGLSYIERQEMYWLSQNGTLVQARIHTLYPLQPAASQRAQNEAEEELSGAPESPDAPETLASDAPPTPIMRQIIVAEWTDPLTEKTYIFRSHPLDQPPAPYQENDFVSVRIDPVRPQRYTFEAELNTYLQKHSFRPRD
;
A
#
# COMPACT_ATOMS: atom_id res chain seq x y z
N MET A 1 -10.30 48.57 -19.25
CA MET A 1 -9.30 47.48 -19.30
C MET A 1 -8.55 47.15 -17.98
N PRO A 2 -8.71 47.83 -16.81
CA PRO A 2 -7.96 47.41 -15.60
C PRO A 2 -8.52 46.15 -14.93
N TRP A 3 -9.81 45.87 -15.12
CA TRP A 3 -10.49 44.70 -14.57
C TRP A 3 -9.89 43.36 -15.01
N LEU A 4 -9.35 43.28 -16.23
CA LEU A 4 -8.77 42.06 -16.78
C LEU A 4 -7.44 41.71 -16.09
N PHE A 5 -6.64 42.72 -15.75
CA PHE A 5 -5.40 42.54 -14.97
C PHE A 5 -5.67 42.07 -13.54
N ILE A 6 -6.70 42.62 -12.88
CA ILE A 6 -7.11 42.20 -11.54
C ILE A 6 -7.54 40.72 -11.56
N LEU A 7 -8.30 40.32 -12.58
CA LEU A 7 -8.77 38.94 -12.73
C LEU A 7 -7.60 37.96 -12.94
N ILE A 8 -6.61 38.33 -13.75
CA ILE A 8 -5.39 37.54 -13.95
C ILE A 8 -4.61 37.38 -12.64
N ILE A 9 -4.42 38.45 -11.87
CA ILE A 9 -3.70 38.39 -10.59
C ILE A 9 -4.39 37.47 -9.60
N VAL A 10 -5.72 37.55 -9.48
CA VAL A 10 -6.51 36.69 -8.59
C VAL A 10 -6.36 35.22 -9.01
N VAL A 11 -6.45 34.92 -10.30
CA VAL A 11 -6.28 33.55 -10.81
C VAL A 11 -4.89 33.01 -10.52
N VAL A 12 -3.83 33.79 -10.75
CA VAL A 12 -2.45 33.39 -10.43
C VAL A 12 -2.28 33.13 -8.94
N LEU A 13 -2.84 33.99 -8.08
CA LEU A 13 -2.75 33.82 -6.62
C LEU A 13 -3.41 32.52 -6.16
N LEU A 14 -4.59 32.19 -6.72
CA LEU A 14 -5.27 30.93 -6.42
C LEU A 14 -4.47 29.71 -6.85
N ILE A 15 -3.81 29.77 -8.02
CA ILE A 15 -2.93 28.69 -8.50
C ILE A 15 -1.76 28.49 -7.54
N VAL A 16 -1.11 29.58 -7.09
CA VAL A 16 0.01 29.48 -6.14
C VAL A 16 -0.42 28.88 -4.81
N ILE A 17 -1.58 29.31 -4.27
CA ILE A 17 -2.13 28.75 -3.02
C ILE A 17 -2.41 27.25 -3.19
N ALA A 18 -2.99 26.84 -4.33
CA ALA A 18 -3.26 25.43 -4.62
C ALA A 18 -1.95 24.61 -4.66
N ILE A 19 -0.90 25.11 -5.32
CA ILE A 19 0.41 24.43 -5.40
C ILE A 19 1.05 24.30 -4.02
N LEU A 20 0.99 25.35 -3.19
CA LEU A 20 1.53 25.31 -1.83
C LEU A 20 0.75 24.33 -0.94
N ALA A 21 -0.57 24.29 -1.06
CA ALA A 21 -1.40 23.34 -0.32
C ALA A 21 -1.11 21.88 -0.73
N LEU A 22 -1.00 21.62 -2.04
CA LEU A 22 -0.62 20.31 -2.58
C LEU A 22 0.77 19.87 -2.09
N SER A 23 1.74 20.79 -2.11
CA SER A 23 3.11 20.50 -1.68
C SER A 23 3.20 20.30 -0.17
N GLY A 24 2.45 21.08 0.62
CA GLY A 24 2.42 20.99 2.07
C GLY A 24 1.82 19.68 2.57
N LEU A 25 0.77 19.17 1.92
CA LEU A 25 0.17 17.87 2.26
C LEU A 25 1.18 16.73 2.16
N SER A 26 1.91 16.67 1.04
CA SER A 26 2.92 15.62 0.83
C SER A 26 4.13 15.73 1.76
N TYR A 27 4.38 16.91 2.36
CA TYR A 27 5.49 17.10 3.28
C TYR A 27 5.23 16.49 4.66
N ILE A 28 3.97 16.51 5.11
CA ILE A 28 3.56 16.02 6.44
C ILE A 28 3.81 14.51 6.58
N GLU A 29 3.39 13.71 5.59
CA GLU A 29 3.58 12.25 5.61
C GLU A 29 5.06 11.85 5.70
N ARG A 30 5.95 12.60 5.01
CA ARG A 30 7.39 12.34 5.09
C ARG A 30 7.92 12.61 6.49
N GLN A 31 7.53 13.73 7.09
CA GLN A 31 7.97 14.07 8.45
C GLN A 31 7.51 13.03 9.46
N GLU A 32 6.30 12.50 9.32
CA GLU A 32 5.80 11.44 10.20
C GLU A 32 6.61 10.15 10.06
N MET A 33 6.92 9.70 8.83
CA MET A 33 7.78 8.52 8.63
C MET A 33 9.19 8.72 9.17
N TYR A 34 9.80 9.87 8.91
CA TYR A 34 11.14 10.19 9.45
C TYR A 34 11.13 10.24 10.98
N TRP A 35 10.12 10.88 11.58
CA TRP A 35 9.99 10.95 13.03
C TRP A 35 9.78 9.56 13.64
N LEU A 36 8.92 8.71 13.05
CA LEU A 36 8.69 7.33 13.50
C LEU A 36 9.94 6.46 13.35
N SER A 37 10.76 6.68 12.33
CA SER A 37 12.03 5.95 12.17
C SER A 37 13.02 6.21 13.32
N GLN A 38 13.03 7.44 13.85
CA GLN A 38 13.99 7.87 14.88
C GLN A 38 13.45 7.68 16.30
N ASN A 39 12.17 8.00 16.51
CA ASN A 39 11.56 8.08 17.85
C ASN A 39 10.45 7.04 18.08
N GLY A 40 10.04 6.31 17.03
CA GLY A 40 8.99 5.31 17.14
C GLY A 40 9.43 4.10 17.95
N THR A 41 8.50 3.56 18.74
CA THR A 41 8.68 2.32 19.47
C THR A 41 8.28 1.15 18.58
N LEU A 42 9.13 0.13 18.49
CA LEU A 42 8.82 -1.09 17.76
C LEU A 42 7.97 -2.01 18.64
N VAL A 43 6.79 -2.39 18.16
CA VAL A 43 5.91 -3.37 18.81
C VAL A 43 5.66 -4.55 17.90
N GLN A 44 5.38 -5.71 18.50
CA GLN A 44 4.94 -6.90 17.77
C GLN A 44 3.42 -6.92 17.79
N ALA A 45 2.82 -6.72 16.62
CA ALA A 45 1.38 -6.83 16.42
C ALA A 45 1.07 -8.20 15.80
N ARG A 46 -0.03 -8.82 16.22
CA ARG A 46 -0.48 -10.11 15.71
C ARG A 46 -1.34 -9.90 14.47
N ILE A 47 -1.09 -10.63 13.40
CA ILE A 47 -1.90 -10.57 12.17
C ILE A 47 -3.26 -11.20 12.47
N HIS A 48 -4.31 -10.40 12.35
CA HIS A 48 -5.70 -10.82 12.51
C HIS A 48 -6.34 -11.18 11.17
N THR A 49 -6.02 -10.46 10.10
CA THR A 49 -6.61 -10.72 8.78
C THR A 49 -5.65 -10.33 7.66
N LEU A 50 -5.64 -11.15 6.61
CA LEU A 50 -4.96 -10.89 5.35
C LEU A 50 -6.01 -10.71 4.27
N TYR A 51 -5.99 -9.57 3.59
CA TYR A 51 -6.84 -9.36 2.43
C TYR A 51 -5.99 -9.51 1.17
N PRO A 52 -6.10 -10.63 0.43
CA PRO A 52 -5.50 -10.75 -0.89
C PRO A 52 -6.22 -9.79 -1.84
N LEU A 53 -5.49 -8.83 -2.39
CA LEU A 53 -5.95 -8.00 -3.51
C LEU A 53 -5.69 -8.80 -4.77
N GLN A 54 -6.69 -9.57 -5.18
CA GLN A 54 -6.61 -10.37 -6.40
C GLN A 54 -6.50 -9.41 -7.61
N PRO A 55 -5.57 -9.67 -8.56
CA PRO A 55 -5.47 -8.84 -9.75
C PRO A 55 -6.79 -8.93 -10.53
N ALA A 56 -7.30 -7.79 -11.02
CA ALA A 56 -8.55 -7.77 -11.79
C ALA A 56 -8.52 -8.72 -13.01
N ALA A 57 -7.34 -8.97 -13.58
CA ALA A 57 -7.14 -9.94 -14.66
C ALA A 57 -7.44 -11.39 -14.22
N SER A 58 -7.09 -11.76 -12.99
CA SER A 58 -7.36 -13.09 -12.44
C SER A 58 -8.84 -13.30 -12.13
N GLN A 59 -9.55 -12.27 -11.67
CA GLN A 59 -11.01 -12.31 -11.52
C GLN A 59 -11.71 -12.47 -12.86
N ARG A 60 -11.26 -11.73 -13.89
CA ARG A 60 -11.83 -11.84 -15.23
C ARG A 60 -11.65 -13.23 -15.83
N ALA A 61 -10.46 -13.82 -15.70
CA ALA A 61 -10.20 -15.18 -16.17
C ALA A 61 -11.01 -16.24 -15.40
N GLN A 62 -11.26 -16.05 -14.10
CA GLN A 62 -12.14 -16.94 -13.32
C GLN A 62 -13.60 -16.83 -13.76
N ASN A 63 -14.09 -15.60 -13.99
CA ASN A 63 -15.45 -15.39 -14.46
C ASN A 63 -15.67 -15.96 -15.88
N GLU A 64 -14.70 -15.79 -16.77
CA GLU A 64 -14.73 -16.36 -18.13
C GLU A 64 -14.69 -17.91 -18.07
N ALA A 65 -13.91 -18.50 -17.17
CA ALA A 65 -13.87 -19.96 -16.96
C ALA A 65 -15.16 -20.53 -16.33
N GLU A 66 -15.82 -19.79 -15.44
CA GLU A 66 -17.15 -20.17 -14.89
C GLU A 66 -18.25 -20.04 -15.94
N GLU A 67 -18.14 -19.06 -16.85
CA GLU A 67 -19.06 -18.88 -17.99
C GLU A 67 -18.89 -20.00 -19.03
N GLU A 68 -17.65 -20.44 -19.30
CA GLU A 68 -17.36 -21.63 -20.13
C GLU A 68 -17.81 -22.95 -19.49
N LEU A 69 -17.67 -23.12 -18.17
CA LEU A 69 -18.13 -24.33 -17.47
C LEU A 69 -19.66 -24.46 -17.46
N SER A 70 -20.38 -23.35 -17.63
CA SER A 70 -21.84 -23.32 -17.76
C SER A 70 -22.34 -23.65 -19.18
N GLY A 71 -21.46 -23.82 -20.16
CA GLY A 71 -21.83 -24.14 -21.54
C GLY A 71 -20.94 -25.24 -22.14
N ALA A 72 -21.45 -26.47 -22.25
CA ALA A 72 -20.82 -27.55 -23.03
C ALA A 72 -21.84 -28.12 -24.04
N PRO A 73 -21.41 -28.52 -25.26
CA PRO A 73 -20.49 -29.65 -25.43
C PRO A 73 -19.32 -29.48 -26.41
N GLU A 74 -18.17 -30.05 -26.01
CA GLU A 74 -17.21 -30.93 -26.70
C GLU A 74 -16.89 -30.74 -28.21
N SER A 75 -15.59 -30.57 -28.52
CA SER A 75 -14.97 -31.12 -29.75
C SER A 75 -13.46 -31.35 -29.54
N PRO A 76 -12.92 -32.57 -29.74
CA PRO A 76 -11.50 -32.87 -29.58
C PRO A 76 -10.81 -32.94 -30.95
N ASP A 77 -10.19 -31.85 -31.40
CA ASP A 77 -9.20 -31.89 -32.48
C ASP A 77 -8.45 -30.55 -32.55
N ALA A 78 -7.20 -30.50 -32.06
CA ALA A 78 -6.06 -29.77 -32.65
C ALA A 78 -4.87 -29.65 -31.66
N PRO A 79 -3.63 -29.57 -32.18
CA PRO A 79 -2.43 -30.03 -31.48
C PRO A 79 -1.75 -28.96 -30.62
N GLU A 80 -0.93 -29.47 -29.69
CA GLU A 80 0.01 -28.76 -28.83
C GLU A 80 0.80 -27.68 -29.59
N THR A 81 0.65 -26.43 -29.16
CA THR A 81 1.62 -25.37 -29.43
C THR A 81 2.27 -24.99 -28.10
N LEU A 82 3.54 -25.39 -27.96
CA LEU A 82 4.44 -24.98 -26.88
C LEU A 82 4.74 -23.47 -27.02
N ALA A 83 3.85 -22.62 -26.52
CA ALA A 83 4.17 -21.24 -26.22
C ALA A 83 4.56 -21.15 -24.74
N SER A 84 5.85 -21.01 -24.47
CA SER A 84 6.39 -20.65 -23.15
C SER A 84 6.09 -19.17 -22.84
N ASP A 85 4.82 -18.78 -22.88
CA ASP A 85 4.31 -17.56 -22.27
C ASP A 85 3.76 -17.95 -20.90
N ALA A 86 4.65 -18.13 -19.92
CA ALA A 86 4.20 -18.20 -18.55
C ALA A 86 3.47 -16.87 -18.26
N PRO A 87 2.19 -16.89 -17.87
CA PRO A 87 1.47 -15.67 -17.52
C PRO A 87 2.31 -14.91 -16.49
N PRO A 88 2.42 -13.57 -16.58
CA PRO A 88 3.18 -12.80 -15.61
C PRO A 88 2.67 -13.17 -14.23
N THR A 89 3.58 -13.58 -13.34
CA THR A 89 3.21 -14.02 -12.00
C THR A 89 2.32 -12.94 -11.38
N PRO A 90 1.09 -13.27 -10.98
CA PRO A 90 0.17 -12.26 -10.46
C PRO A 90 0.85 -11.63 -9.25
N ILE A 91 1.08 -10.31 -9.32
CA ILE A 91 1.57 -9.55 -8.18
C ILE A 91 0.47 -9.60 -7.13
N MET A 92 0.60 -10.52 -6.17
CA MET A 92 -0.32 -10.65 -5.05
C MET A 92 -0.08 -9.48 -4.10
N ARG A 93 -0.84 -8.40 -4.31
CA ARG A 93 -0.94 -7.33 -3.34
C ARG A 93 -1.68 -7.85 -2.13
N GLN A 94 -1.17 -7.58 -0.94
CA GLN A 94 -1.85 -7.96 0.31
C GLN A 94 -1.95 -6.75 1.22
N ILE A 95 -3.10 -6.62 1.89
CA ILE A 95 -3.28 -5.72 3.01
C ILE A 95 -3.23 -6.56 4.28
N ILE A 96 -2.33 -6.20 5.18
CA ILE A 96 -2.18 -6.82 6.48
C ILE A 96 -2.98 -6.00 7.49
N VAL A 97 -3.84 -6.67 8.23
CA VAL A 97 -4.47 -6.12 9.42
C VAL A 97 -3.91 -6.82 10.64
N ALA A 98 -3.28 -6.05 11.52
CA ALA A 98 -2.64 -6.55 12.72
C ALA A 98 -3.21 -5.86 13.97
N GLU A 99 -3.25 -6.57 15.08
CA GLU A 99 -3.72 -6.09 16.36
C GLU A 99 -2.59 -6.08 17.40
N TRP A 100 -2.59 -5.08 18.26
CA TRP A 100 -1.68 -5.02 19.41
C TRP A 100 -2.44 -4.49 20.61
N THR A 101 -2.31 -5.18 21.74
CA THR A 101 -2.85 -4.72 23.01
C THR A 101 -1.74 -4.11 23.83
N ASP A 102 -1.91 -2.84 24.19
CA ASP A 102 -0.98 -2.13 25.07
C ASP A 102 -0.98 -2.80 26.45
N PRO A 103 0.16 -3.33 26.93
CA PRO A 103 0.22 -4.02 28.22
C PRO A 103 0.03 -3.09 29.42
N LEU A 104 0.18 -1.78 29.25
CA LEU A 104 0.03 -0.80 30.33
C LEU A 104 -1.42 -0.31 30.43
N THR A 105 -2.09 -0.12 29.30
CA THR A 105 -3.44 0.46 29.26
C THR A 105 -4.54 -0.56 28.91
N GLU A 106 -4.16 -1.81 28.63
CA GLU A 106 -5.04 -2.90 28.16
C GLU A 106 -5.86 -2.56 26.90
N LYS A 107 -5.44 -1.52 26.17
CA LYS A 107 -6.19 -1.03 25.02
C LYS A 107 -5.67 -1.70 23.75
N THR A 108 -6.57 -2.30 23.00
CA THR A 108 -6.24 -2.90 21.69
C THR A 108 -6.28 -1.85 20.59
N TYR A 109 -5.25 -1.86 19.76
CA TYR A 109 -5.09 -1.04 18.58
C TYR A 109 -5.05 -1.93 17.35
N ILE A 110 -5.71 -1.49 16.28
CA ILE A 110 -5.74 -2.17 14.99
C ILE A 110 -4.91 -1.35 14.01
N PHE A 111 -3.94 -2.01 13.38
CA PHE A 111 -3.03 -1.46 12.40
C PHE A 111 -3.35 -2.05 11.04
N ARG A 112 -3.38 -1.21 10.01
CA ARG A 112 -3.64 -1.60 8.63
C ARG A 112 -2.50 -1.15 7.75
N SER A 113 -1.93 -2.08 7.00
CA SER A 113 -0.86 -1.80 6.06
C SER A 113 -1.41 -1.12 4.79
N HIS A 114 -0.54 -0.42 4.07
CA HIS A 114 -0.75 -0.14 2.66
C HIS A 114 -0.64 -1.45 1.85
N PRO A 115 -1.19 -1.49 0.62
CA PRO A 115 -0.98 -2.62 -0.27
C PRO A 115 0.52 -2.85 -0.49
N LEU A 116 1.01 -4.02 -0.08
CA LEU A 116 2.41 -4.39 -0.29
C LEU A 116 2.53 -5.02 -1.67
N ASP A 117 3.29 -4.39 -2.56
CA ASP A 117 3.51 -4.87 -3.93
C ASP A 117 4.40 -6.13 -3.96
N GLN A 118 5.22 -6.37 -2.94
CA GLN A 118 6.10 -7.53 -2.81
C GLN A 118 6.34 -7.83 -1.32
N PRO A 119 5.45 -8.59 -0.66
CA PRO A 119 5.71 -8.99 0.72
C PRO A 119 6.99 -9.85 0.77
N PRO A 120 7.98 -9.54 1.63
CA PRO A 120 9.27 -10.23 1.68
C PRO A 120 9.15 -11.72 2.04
N ALA A 121 8.03 -12.14 2.62
CA ALA A 121 7.61 -13.51 2.84
C ALA A 121 6.08 -13.56 2.82
N PRO A 122 5.44 -14.71 2.49
CA PRO A 122 3.99 -14.84 2.66
C PRO A 122 3.66 -14.72 4.14
N TYR A 123 3.02 -13.61 4.51
CA TYR A 123 2.47 -13.43 5.86
C TYR A 123 1.38 -14.49 6.07
N GLN A 124 1.34 -15.10 7.26
CA GLN A 124 0.25 -15.98 7.66
C GLN A 124 -0.64 -15.34 8.71
N GLU A 125 -1.89 -15.76 8.76
CA GLU A 125 -2.78 -15.37 9.85
C GLU A 125 -2.20 -15.85 11.18
N ASN A 126 -2.28 -15.00 12.22
CA ASN A 126 -1.67 -15.20 13.54
C ASN A 126 -0.14 -15.03 13.62
N ASP A 127 0.56 -14.75 12.52
CA ASP A 127 1.96 -14.34 12.58
C ASP A 127 2.11 -12.98 13.27
N PHE A 128 3.34 -12.67 13.69
CA PHE A 128 3.67 -11.36 14.24
C PHE A 128 4.35 -10.48 13.20
N VAL A 129 3.95 -9.22 13.18
CA VAL A 129 4.53 -8.17 12.35
C VAL A 129 5.02 -7.04 13.23
N SER A 130 6.17 -6.51 12.84
CA SER A 130 6.77 -5.38 13.52
C SER A 130 6.15 -4.08 13.02
N VAL A 131 5.56 -3.34 13.95
CA VAL A 131 4.93 -2.04 13.71
C VAL A 131 5.66 -1.01 14.55
N ARG A 132 6.04 0.10 13.94
CA ARG A 132 6.52 1.27 14.68
C ARG A 132 5.35 2.16 15.04
N ILE A 133 5.24 2.48 16.31
CA ILE A 133 4.19 3.35 16.85
C ILE A 133 4.79 4.58 17.52
N ASP A 134 4.07 5.69 17.51
CA ASP A 134 4.26 6.78 18.45
C ASP A 134 3.70 6.34 19.81
N PRO A 135 4.51 6.19 20.87
CA PRO A 135 4.02 5.73 22.18
C PRO A 135 3.04 6.71 22.82
N VAL A 136 3.07 7.99 22.45
CA VAL A 136 2.13 9.01 22.95
C VAL A 136 0.85 9.01 22.11
N ARG A 137 0.94 8.63 20.83
CA ARG A 137 -0.21 8.60 19.89
C ARG A 137 -0.17 7.34 19.02
N PRO A 138 -0.60 6.17 19.52
CA PRO A 138 -0.48 4.89 18.80
C PRO A 138 -1.21 4.81 17.45
N GLN A 139 -2.07 5.80 17.15
CA GLN A 139 -2.71 6.00 15.84
C GLN A 139 -1.71 6.42 14.75
N ARG A 140 -0.55 6.98 15.15
CA ARG A 140 0.58 7.27 14.26
C ARG A 140 1.49 6.05 14.25
N TYR A 141 1.38 5.27 13.20
CA TYR A 141 2.15 4.05 13.05
C TYR A 141 2.56 3.80 11.61
N THR A 142 3.55 2.93 11.45
CA THR A 142 3.94 2.39 10.14
C THR A 142 4.45 0.97 10.32
N PHE A 143 4.20 0.12 9.34
CA PHE A 143 4.79 -1.22 9.32
C PHE A 143 6.28 -1.11 9.02
N GLU A 144 7.13 -1.89 9.71
CA GLU A 144 8.58 -1.80 9.52
C GLU A 144 8.98 -2.13 8.07
N ALA A 145 8.25 -3.06 7.43
CA ALA A 145 8.43 -3.37 6.02
C ALA A 145 8.17 -2.17 5.11
N GLU A 146 7.09 -1.42 5.35
CA GLU A 146 6.75 -0.21 4.59
C GLU A 146 7.78 0.90 4.81
N LEU A 147 8.17 1.11 6.07
CA LEU A 147 9.17 2.11 6.42
C LEU A 147 10.51 1.81 5.74
N ASN A 148 10.94 0.55 5.72
CA ASN A 148 12.17 0.15 5.04
C ASN A 148 12.09 0.36 3.52
N THR A 149 10.96 0.01 2.90
CA THR A 149 10.74 0.31 1.47
C THR A 149 10.77 1.81 1.20
N TYR A 150 10.14 2.61 2.07
CA TYR A 150 10.14 4.07 1.97
C TYR A 150 11.56 4.64 2.09
N LEU A 151 12.29 4.25 3.13
CA LEU A 151 13.66 4.67 3.35
C LEU A 151 14.58 4.21 2.22
N GLN A 152 14.42 3.02 1.66
CA GLN A 152 15.19 2.56 0.51
C GLN A 152 14.89 3.38 -0.75
N LYS A 153 13.61 3.69 -1.00
CA LYS A 153 13.18 4.52 -2.14
C LYS A 153 13.65 5.96 -2.03
N HIS A 154 13.72 6.50 -0.82
CA HIS A 154 14.02 7.91 -0.55
C HIS A 154 15.45 8.16 -0.01
N SER A 155 16.21 7.11 0.29
CA SER A 155 17.65 7.18 0.50
C SER A 155 18.30 7.41 -0.85
N PHE A 156 18.56 8.68 -1.12
CA PHE A 156 19.41 9.12 -2.20
C PHE A 156 20.79 8.45 -2.05
N ARG A 157 21.30 7.86 -3.13
CA ARG A 157 22.65 7.29 -3.20
C ARG A 157 23.66 8.29 -2.63
N PRO A 158 24.69 7.86 -1.88
CA PRO A 158 25.86 8.69 -1.71
C PRO A 158 26.35 9.09 -3.11
N ARG A 159 26.52 10.40 -3.31
CA ARG A 159 27.31 10.91 -4.44
C ARG A 159 28.74 10.53 -4.10
N ASP A 160 29.20 9.41 -4.65
CA ASP A 160 30.63 9.11 -4.75
C ASP A 160 31.31 10.14 -5.68
#